data_AF-A0A0N7HJS8-F1
#
_entry.id   AF-A0A0N7HJS8-F1
#
_cell.length_a   1.000
_cell.length_b   1.000
_cell.length_c   1.000
_cell.angle_alpha   90.00
_cell.angle_beta   90.00
_cell.angle_gamma   90.00
#
_symmetry.space_group_name_H-M   'P 1'
#
loop_
_entity.id
_entity.type
_entity.pdbx_description
1 polymer ?
#
loop_
_entity_poly.entity_id
_entity_poly.type
_entity_poly.pdbx_seq_one_letter_code
_entity_poly.pdbx_strand_id
1 'polypeptide(L)'
;MTQPRGRIQRLDPPEATAVSDILRLFERDAGTSIEADGKVVEVFNHLRELKAKAKGLEYEIESAEERIKLFMQDHAQLTVNGKSVLTWKSQTTNRFDQSAFKEAHPALFEQFKKTSESRVFRLK
;
A
#
# COMPACT_ATOMS: atom_id res chain seq x y z
N MET A 1 -24.26 -25.26 -51.27
CA MET A 1 -23.13 -24.33 -51.10
C MET A 1 -23.06 -23.97 -49.63
N THR A 2 -22.21 -24.68 -48.87
CA THR A 2 -22.13 -24.56 -47.40
C THR A 2 -20.96 -23.64 -47.07
N GLN A 3 -21.25 -22.47 -46.53
CA GLN A 3 -20.26 -21.51 -46.02
C GLN A 3 -19.45 -22.16 -44.88
N PRO A 4 -18.11 -22.17 -44.91
CA PRO A 4 -17.34 -22.72 -43.80
C PRO A 4 -17.32 -21.75 -42.61
N ARG A 5 -17.58 -22.33 -41.43
CA ARG A 5 -17.61 -21.69 -40.12
C ARG A 5 -16.37 -20.83 -39.87
N GLY A 6 -16.59 -19.60 -39.40
CA GLY A 6 -15.54 -18.67 -38.97
C GLY A 6 -14.60 -19.33 -37.97
N ARG A 7 -13.34 -19.44 -38.36
CA ARG A 7 -12.23 -19.85 -37.48
C ARG A 7 -12.00 -18.68 -36.52
N ILE A 8 -12.28 -18.87 -35.23
CA ILE A 8 -11.87 -17.95 -34.17
C ILE A 8 -10.34 -17.94 -34.20
N GLN A 9 -9.74 -16.95 -34.86
CA GLN A 9 -8.29 -16.77 -34.93
C GLN A 9 -7.85 -15.80 -33.83
N ARG A 10 -6.93 -16.30 -33.00
CA ARG A 10 -6.07 -15.58 -32.05
C ARG A 10 -6.77 -14.90 -30.87
N LEU A 11 -6.77 -15.63 -29.75
CA LEU A 11 -6.77 -15.07 -28.40
C LEU A 11 -5.40 -14.43 -28.13
N ASP A 12 -5.01 -13.40 -28.87
CA ASP A 12 -3.92 -12.53 -28.42
C ASP A 12 -4.55 -11.60 -27.37
N PRO A 13 -4.27 -11.78 -26.06
CA PRO A 13 -4.82 -10.91 -25.05
C PRO A 13 -4.37 -9.48 -25.35
N PRO A 14 -5.26 -8.47 -25.16
CA PRO A 14 -4.88 -7.08 -25.37
C PRO A 14 -3.63 -6.79 -24.53
N GLU A 15 -2.74 -5.94 -25.03
CA GLU A 15 -1.58 -5.50 -24.26
C GLU A 15 -2.03 -5.06 -22.87
N ALA A 16 -1.29 -5.49 -21.85
CA ALA A 16 -1.60 -5.15 -20.47
C ALA A 16 -1.52 -3.63 -20.30
N THR A 17 -2.66 -2.95 -20.39
CA THR A 17 -2.79 -1.49 -20.24
C THR A 17 -2.93 -1.09 -18.77
N ALA A 18 -3.16 -2.06 -17.88
CA ALA A 18 -3.28 -1.86 -16.45
C ALA A 18 -2.27 -2.72 -15.67
N VAL A 19 -1.75 -2.16 -14.57
CA VAL A 19 -0.83 -2.85 -13.64
C VAL A 19 -1.49 -4.11 -13.06
N SER A 20 -2.81 -4.14 -12.90
CA SER A 20 -3.55 -5.32 -12.45
C SER A 20 -3.37 -6.53 -13.37
N ASP A 21 -3.30 -6.31 -14.68
CA ASP A 21 -3.08 -7.38 -15.65
C ASP A 21 -1.64 -7.88 -15.56
N ILE A 22 -0.68 -6.97 -15.35
CA ILE A 22 0.72 -7.33 -15.09
C ILE A 22 0.84 -8.17 -13.81
N LEU A 23 0.13 -7.83 -12.72
CA LEU A 23 0.19 -8.60 -11.48
C LEU A 23 -0.43 -10.00 -11.60
N ARG A 24 -1.45 -10.16 -12.46
CA ARG A 24 -2.06 -11.47 -12.76
C ARG A 24 -1.19 -12.31 -13.70
N LEU A 25 -0.61 -11.70 -14.73
CA LEU A 25 0.21 -12.38 -15.72
C LEU A 25 1.59 -12.74 -15.18
N PHE A 26 2.12 -11.93 -14.25
CA PHE A 26 3.45 -12.06 -13.68
C PHE A 26 3.36 -12.05 -12.16
N GLU A 27 2.79 -13.11 -11.58
CA GLU A 27 2.63 -13.28 -10.12
C GLU A 27 3.97 -13.34 -9.39
N ARG A 28 5.00 -13.90 -10.03
CA ARG A 28 6.38 -13.99 -9.54
C ARG A 28 7.32 -13.18 -10.44
N ASP A 29 8.39 -12.65 -9.86
CA ASP A 29 9.45 -12.04 -10.67
C ASP A 29 10.30 -13.12 -11.37
N ALA A 30 10.93 -12.74 -12.48
CA ALA A 30 11.79 -13.64 -13.25
C ALA A 30 13.24 -13.66 -12.74
N GLY A 31 13.57 -12.92 -11.67
CA GLY A 31 14.95 -12.78 -11.17
C GLY A 31 15.91 -12.01 -12.08
N THR A 32 15.42 -11.40 -13.16
CA THR A 32 16.22 -10.67 -14.16
C THR A 32 16.07 -9.15 -14.03
N SER A 33 17.08 -8.40 -14.45
CA SER A 33 17.06 -6.93 -14.56
C SER A 33 16.88 -6.46 -16.00
N ILE A 34 16.23 -5.31 -16.17
CA ILE A 34 16.18 -4.56 -17.43
C ILE A 34 16.69 -3.14 -17.19
N GLU A 35 17.30 -2.53 -18.21
CA GLU A 35 17.73 -1.13 -18.16
C GLU A 35 16.57 -0.19 -18.48
N ALA A 36 16.48 0.92 -17.76
CA ALA A 36 15.46 1.94 -17.99
C ALA A 36 15.80 2.78 -19.23
N ASP A 37 14.79 3.09 -20.06
CA ASP A 37 14.94 4.08 -21.11
C ASP A 37 14.81 5.52 -20.56
N GLY A 38 15.07 6.52 -21.40
CA GLY A 38 15.01 7.93 -20.98
C GLY A 38 13.66 8.36 -20.39
N LYS A 39 12.55 7.85 -20.92
CA LYS A 39 11.20 8.19 -20.42
C LYS A 39 10.96 7.59 -19.04
N VAL A 40 11.38 6.34 -18.83
CA VAL A 40 11.27 5.66 -17.53
C VAL A 40 12.18 6.33 -16.50
N VAL A 41 13.37 6.80 -16.89
CA VAL A 41 14.27 7.56 -16.01
C VAL A 41 13.63 8.88 -15.56
N GLU A 42 12.98 9.62 -16.46
CA GLU A 42 12.25 10.85 -16.11
C GLU A 42 11.13 10.57 -15.10
N VAL A 43 10.31 9.54 -15.35
CA VAL A 43 9.23 9.14 -14.44
C VAL A 43 9.79 8.66 -13.08
N PHE A 44 10.90 7.92 -13.08
CA PHE A 44 11.57 7.48 -11.87
C PHE A 44 12.04 8.65 -11.01
N ASN A 45 12.69 9.65 -11.61
CA ASN A 45 13.16 10.84 -10.91
C ASN A 45 11.99 11.63 -10.34
N HIS A 46 10.92 11.81 -11.12
CA HIS A 46 9.71 12.48 -10.64
C HIS A 46 9.07 11.75 -9.46
N LEU A 47 8.96 10.41 -9.53
CA LEU A 47 8.46 9.60 -8.42
C LEU A 47 9.30 9.78 -7.15
N ARG A 48 10.64 9.79 -7.30
CA ARG A 48 11.56 10.00 -6.18
C ARG A 48 11.36 11.38 -5.53
N GLU A 49 11.22 12.43 -6.32
CA GLU A 49 10.93 13.78 -5.82
C GLU A 49 9.58 13.84 -5.08
N LEU A 50 8.53 13.24 -5.64
CA LEU A 50 7.22 13.18 -5.00
C LEU A 50 7.28 12.46 -3.65
N LYS A 51 8.01 11.34 -3.55
CA LYS A 51 8.19 10.63 -2.27
C LYS A 51 8.96 11.45 -1.25
N ALA A 52 9.98 12.20 -1.68
CA ALA A 52 10.72 13.09 -0.79
C ALA A 52 9.82 14.22 -0.25
N LYS A 53 9.02 14.85 -1.12
CA LYS A 53 8.03 15.88 -0.75
C LYS A 53 6.98 15.32 0.21
N ALA A 54 6.43 14.13 -0.07
CA ALA A 54 5.45 13.48 0.79
C ALA A 54 6.00 13.25 2.21
N LYS A 55 7.25 12.76 2.31
CA LYS A 55 7.91 12.58 3.61
C LYS A 55 8.12 13.90 4.36
N GLY A 56 8.48 14.97 3.64
CA GLY A 56 8.60 16.31 4.22
C GLY A 56 7.26 16.81 4.78
N LEU A 57 6.20 16.68 3.99
CA LEU A 57 4.84 17.05 4.40
C LEU A 57 4.35 16.22 5.59
N GLU A 58 4.65 14.91 5.62
CA GLU A 58 4.30 14.05 6.75
C GLU A 58 4.95 14.53 8.06
N TYR A 59 6.23 14.94 8.01
CA TYR A 59 6.92 15.54 9.16
C TYR A 59 6.30 16.89 9.58
N GLU A 60 5.95 17.75 8.61
CA GLU A 60 5.30 19.02 8.91
C GLU A 60 3.91 18.83 9.54
N ILE A 61 3.14 17.85 9.06
CA ILE A 61 1.85 17.46 9.63
C ILE A 61 2.04 16.95 11.05
N GLU A 62 2.99 16.03 11.28
CA GLU A 62 3.26 15.48 12.61
C GLU A 62 3.66 16.58 13.61
N SER A 63 4.52 17.51 13.21
CA SER A 63 4.91 18.64 14.07
C SER A 63 3.73 19.57 14.37
N ALA A 64 2.84 19.83 13.40
CA ALA A 64 1.63 20.61 13.63
C ALA A 64 0.66 19.89 14.58
N GLU A 65 0.46 18.58 14.41
CA GLU A 65 -0.35 17.77 15.30
C GLU A 65 0.21 17.74 16.72
N GLU A 66 1.53 17.60 16.89
CA GLU A 66 2.19 17.60 18.19
C GLU A 66 1.93 18.91 18.94
N ARG A 67 2.08 20.06 18.27
CA ARG A 67 1.76 21.37 18.86
C ARG A 67 0.30 21.46 19.30
N ILE A 68 -0.63 20.91 18.53
CA ILE A 68 -2.06 20.88 18.88
C ILE A 68 -2.30 19.95 20.07
N LYS A 69 -1.70 18.75 20.09
CA LYS A 69 -1.81 17.79 21.20
C LYS A 69 -1.23 18.35 22.50
N LEU A 70 -0.08 19.03 22.43
CA LEU A 70 0.52 19.75 23.57
C LEU A 70 -0.39 20.87 24.08
N PHE A 71 -1.19 21.49 23.23
CA PHE A 71 -2.21 22.45 23.67
C PHE A 71 -3.44 21.75 24.27
N MET A 72 -3.91 20.67 23.66
CA MET A 72 -5.13 19.96 24.09
C MET A 72 -4.95 19.21 25.41
N GLN A 73 -3.76 18.70 25.73
CA GLN A 73 -3.50 17.96 26.97
C GLN A 73 -4.50 16.81 27.17
N ASP A 74 -5.30 16.84 28.24
CA ASP A 74 -6.33 15.85 28.58
C ASP A 74 -7.70 16.14 27.97
N HIS A 75 -7.85 17.26 27.26
CA HIS A 75 -9.10 17.63 26.62
C HIS A 75 -9.39 16.77 25.39
N ALA A 76 -10.61 16.22 25.37
CA ALA A 76 -11.08 15.34 24.31
C ALA A 76 -11.40 16.04 22.98
N GLN A 77 -11.52 17.37 22.97
CA GLN A 77 -12.09 18.14 21.87
C GLN A 77 -11.51 19.54 21.79
N LEU A 78 -11.23 20.00 20.58
CA LEU A 78 -10.85 21.37 20.26
C LEU A 78 -11.97 22.06 19.48
N THR A 79 -12.31 23.27 19.88
CA THR A 79 -13.36 24.08 19.23
C THR A 79 -12.82 25.42 18.74
N VAL A 80 -13.31 25.88 17.59
CA VAL A 80 -13.07 27.23 17.05
C VAL A 80 -14.43 27.87 16.80
N ASN A 81 -14.66 29.08 17.35
CA ASN A 81 -15.95 29.79 17.25
C ASN A 81 -17.14 28.93 17.69
N GLY A 82 -16.98 28.17 18.78
CA GLY A 82 -18.02 27.28 19.32
C GLY A 82 -18.28 26.02 18.50
N LYS A 83 -17.57 25.78 17.40
CA LYS A 83 -17.70 24.58 16.56
C LYS A 83 -16.53 23.63 16.82
N SER A 84 -16.84 22.35 16.99
CA SER A 84 -15.85 21.29 17.06
C SER A 84 -15.04 21.22 15.77
N VAL A 85 -13.71 21.28 15.88
CA VAL A 85 -12.81 21.13 14.74
C VAL A 85 -11.94 19.88 14.84
N LEU A 86 -11.67 19.38 16.06
CA LEU A 86 -10.83 18.20 16.27
C LEU A 86 -11.25 17.46 17.54
N THR A 87 -11.10 16.14 17.54
CA THR A 87 -11.28 15.30 18.73
C THR A 87 -10.09 14.40 18.94
N TRP A 88 -9.64 14.29 20.19
CA TRP A 88 -8.56 13.38 20.59
C TRP A 88 -8.99 12.63 21.85
N LYS A 89 -9.53 11.42 21.68
CA LYS A 89 -10.16 10.63 22.75
C LYS A 89 -9.40 9.34 22.98
N SER A 90 -9.36 8.89 24.22
CA SER A 90 -8.89 7.54 24.55
C SER A 90 -9.79 6.50 23.88
N GLN A 91 -9.19 5.51 23.23
CA GLN A 91 -9.90 4.40 22.61
C GLN A 91 -9.34 3.09 23.14
N THR A 92 -10.21 2.23 23.66
CA THR A 92 -9.84 0.86 24.05
C THR A 92 -10.08 -0.07 22.87
N THR A 93 -9.07 -0.86 22.55
CA THR A 93 -9.11 -1.79 21.42
C THR A 93 -8.56 -3.14 21.85
N ASN A 94 -9.35 -4.19 21.65
CA ASN A 94 -8.88 -5.56 21.83
C ASN A 94 -8.33 -6.08 20.49
N ARG A 95 -7.05 -6.42 20.46
CA ARG A 95 -6.39 -7.07 19.34
C ARG A 95 -5.85 -8.42 19.81
N PHE A 96 -5.83 -9.37 18.89
CA PHE A 96 -5.19 -10.65 19.14
C PHE A 96 -3.67 -10.46 19.19
N ASP A 97 -3.04 -10.81 20.31
CA ASP A 97 -1.59 -10.77 20.46
C ASP A 97 -0.97 -12.01 19.81
N GLN A 98 -0.57 -11.86 18.55
CA GLN A 98 0.04 -12.93 17.76
C GLN A 98 1.38 -13.41 18.36
N SER A 99 2.14 -12.51 18.98
CA SER A 99 3.46 -12.83 19.54
C SER A 99 3.30 -13.66 20.80
N ALA A 100 2.47 -13.20 21.75
CA ALA A 100 2.19 -13.96 22.97
C ALA A 100 1.55 -15.32 22.65
N PHE A 101 0.64 -15.37 21.67
CA PHE A 101 0.05 -16.64 21.23
C PHE A 101 1.08 -17.57 20.57
N LYS A 102 1.99 -17.04 19.76
CA LYS A 102 3.08 -17.83 19.17
C LYS A 102 4.01 -18.40 20.24
N GLU A 103 4.30 -17.64 21.29
CA GLU A 103 5.14 -18.08 22.40
C GLU A 103 4.44 -19.15 23.26
N ALA A 104 3.16 -18.94 23.59
CA ALA A 104 2.37 -19.87 24.41
C ALA A 104 1.97 -21.15 23.66
N HIS A 105 1.68 -21.04 22.36
CA HIS A 105 1.19 -22.13 21.53
C HIS A 105 1.88 -22.19 20.15
N PRO A 106 3.19 -22.46 20.06
CA PRO A 106 3.91 -22.48 18.79
C PRO A 106 3.32 -23.45 17.77
N ALA A 107 2.98 -24.67 18.20
CA ALA A 107 2.42 -25.71 17.32
C ALA A 107 1.06 -25.33 16.74
N LEU A 108 0.25 -24.57 17.48
CA LEU A 108 -1.04 -24.10 16.99
C LEU A 108 -0.84 -22.90 16.07
N PHE A 109 0.05 -21.98 16.41
CA PHE A 109 0.40 -20.83 15.57
C PHE A 109 0.87 -21.27 14.16
N GLU A 110 1.71 -22.31 14.07
CA GLU A 110 2.16 -22.83 12.77
C GLU A 110 0.99 -23.36 11.92
N GLN A 111 -0.04 -23.96 12.52
CA GLN A 111 -1.21 -24.47 11.78
C GLN A 111 -2.06 -23.37 11.14
N PHE A 112 -1.98 -22.13 11.64
CA PHE A 112 -2.75 -20.99 11.12
C PHE A 112 -1.92 -20.06 10.24
N LYS A 113 -0.67 -20.40 9.93
CA LYS A 113 0.10 -19.64 8.96
C LYS A 113 -0.40 -19.89 7.55
N LYS A 114 -0.82 -18.81 6.89
CA LYS A 114 -1.07 -18.80 5.45
C LYS A 114 0.10 -18.14 4.73
N THR A 115 0.79 -18.89 3.90
CA THR A 115 1.80 -18.33 2.98
C THR A 115 1.07 -17.67 1.82
N SER A 116 1.42 -16.42 1.54
CA SER A 116 0.98 -15.69 0.36
C SER A 116 2.19 -15.03 -0.27
N GLU A 117 2.34 -15.19 -1.57
CA GLU A 117 3.40 -14.55 -2.35
C GLU A 117 2.81 -13.36 -3.10
N SER A 118 3.54 -12.25 -3.19
CA SER A 118 3.15 -11.09 -3.97
C SER A 118 4.38 -10.29 -4.40
N ARG A 119 4.31 -9.65 -5.56
CA ARG A 119 5.34 -8.72 -6.02
C ARG A 119 5.16 -7.38 -5.35
N VAL A 120 6.19 -6.92 -4.64
CA VAL A 120 6.17 -5.67 -3.89
C VAL A 120 6.99 -4.62 -4.64
N PHE A 121 6.37 -3.47 -4.93
CA PHE A 121 7.06 -2.32 -5.50
C PHE A 121 7.76 -1.51 -4.41
N ARG A 122 9.09 -1.44 -4.45
CA ARG A 122 9.91 -0.68 -3.49
C ARG A 122 10.88 0.23 -4.22
N LEU A 123 10.93 1.49 -3.79
CA LEU A 123 11.97 2.44 -4.21
C LEU A 123 13.23 2.16 -3.37
N LYS A 124 14.40 2.24 -4.00
CA LYS A 124 15.71 2.13 -3.35
C LYS A 124 16.27 3.52 -3.04
#